data_AF-A0AAX2EE31-F1
#
_entry.id   AF-A0AAX2EE31-F1
#
_cell.length_a   1.000
_cell.length_b   1.000
_cell.length_c   1.000
_cell.angle_alpha   90.00
_cell.angle_beta   90.00
_cell.angle_gamma   90.00
#
_symmetry.space_group_name_H-M   'P 1'
#
loop_
_entity.id
_entity.type
_entity.pdbx_description
1 polymer ?
#
loop_
_entity_poly.entity_id
_entity_poly.type
_entity_poly.pdbx_seq_one_letter_code
_entity_poly.pdbx_strand_id
1 'polypeptide(L)'
;MPIIKVENLSKVFGKNTKAALQSAEAGKTKEEILKETGSTVGVNRASFEVEAGEIFVIMGLSGSGKSTLVRLINRLIEPTTGNIYIDGENLAKMDKKELRRVRREKLSMVFQRFGLFPNRTILQNTEYGLEVQGISKQERTKKAKESLELVGLGSYLDQYPDQLSGGMQQRVGLARALANDPEVMLMDEAFSALDPLIRKDMQDELLDLQETMKKTILFITHDLDEALRIGDRIALMKDGHIVQIGTPEEILMNPANKFVEKFVEDVDRAKVLTAHQIMKRPETVNIDKHGPRVALERMREAGLSSIFVVDSKRMLQGIITADAANEARKNEVKNLSEIIQRDVPTVEKDTPLHDLFAVIHDSPVPLSVTENGKLLGIIVRGAVIGALAGEGEVNEHA
;
A
#
# COMPACT_ATOMS: atom_id res chain seq x y z
N MET A 1 1.36 -13.54 -12.09
CA MET A 1 2.07 -12.99 -13.27
C MET A 1 1.57 -11.57 -13.37
N PRO A 2 2.46 -10.58 -13.42
CA PRO A 2 2.07 -9.19 -13.26
C PRO A 2 1.18 -8.73 -14.41
N ILE A 3 0.13 -7.99 -14.08
CA ILE A 3 -0.80 -7.43 -15.06
C ILE A 3 -0.25 -6.15 -15.69
N ILE A 4 0.59 -5.39 -14.96
CA ILE A 4 1.40 -4.32 -15.53
C ILE A 4 2.86 -4.66 -15.30
N LYS A 5 3.67 -4.61 -16.36
CA LYS A 5 5.13 -4.67 -16.25
C LYS A 5 5.75 -3.49 -16.97
N VAL A 6 6.64 -2.78 -16.28
CA VAL A 6 7.37 -1.64 -16.82
C VAL A 6 8.86 -1.95 -16.78
N GLU A 7 9.55 -1.80 -17.91
CA GLU A 7 10.97 -2.13 -18.04
C GLU A 7 11.78 -0.94 -18.59
N ASN A 8 12.69 -0.41 -17.78
CA ASN A 8 13.63 0.67 -18.13
C ASN A 8 12.95 1.86 -18.84
N LEU A 9 11.75 2.22 -18.40
CA LEU A 9 10.93 3.24 -19.05
C LEU A 9 11.48 4.64 -18.76
N SER A 10 11.77 5.39 -19.82
CA SER A 10 12.27 6.76 -19.72
C SER A 10 11.48 7.72 -20.61
N LYS A 11 11.37 8.96 -20.13
CA LYS A 11 10.83 10.07 -20.91
C LYS A 11 11.66 11.32 -20.70
N VAL A 12 12.17 11.85 -21.82
CA VAL A 12 12.79 13.17 -21.91
C VAL A 12 11.91 14.09 -22.75
N PHE A 13 11.71 15.30 -22.27
CA PHE A 13 11.06 16.40 -22.98
C PHE A 13 12.12 17.35 -23.53
N GLY A 14 11.93 17.86 -24.74
CA GLY A 14 12.90 18.72 -25.43
C GLY A 14 13.44 18.10 -26.71
N LYS A 15 14.38 18.80 -27.36
CA LYS A 15 14.92 18.40 -28.66
C LYS A 15 16.11 17.43 -28.55
N ASN A 16 16.92 17.54 -27.50
CA ASN A 16 18.20 16.83 -27.37
C ASN A 16 18.08 15.58 -26.49
N THR A 17 17.10 14.73 -26.79
CA THR A 17 16.73 13.59 -25.94
C THR A 17 17.85 12.57 -25.74
N LYS A 18 18.65 12.29 -26.79
CA LYS A 18 19.79 11.34 -26.69
C LYS A 18 20.88 11.83 -25.74
N ALA A 19 21.29 13.09 -25.87
CA ALA A 19 22.31 13.69 -25.00
C ALA A 19 21.81 13.75 -23.56
N ALA A 20 20.54 14.11 -23.35
CA ALA A 20 19.94 14.13 -22.02
C ALA A 20 19.88 12.74 -21.36
N LEU A 21 19.58 11.68 -22.12
CA LEU A 21 19.63 10.30 -21.62
C LEU A 21 21.05 9.90 -21.22
N GLN A 22 22.06 10.22 -22.04
CA GLN A 22 23.46 9.94 -21.70
C GLN A 22 23.92 10.69 -20.44
N SER A 23 23.56 11.97 -20.31
CA SER A 23 23.84 12.74 -19.09
C SER A 23 23.13 12.16 -17.87
N ALA A 24 21.89 11.66 -18.03
CA ALA A 24 21.16 10.98 -16.96
C ALA A 24 21.81 9.65 -16.56
N GLU A 25 22.33 8.88 -17.52
CA GLU A 25 23.10 7.65 -17.26
C GLU A 25 24.42 7.93 -16.55
N ALA A 26 25.03 9.09 -16.80
CA ALA A 26 26.22 9.56 -16.08
C ALA A 26 25.93 10.06 -14.66
N GLY A 27 24.68 9.97 -14.18
CA GLY A 27 24.29 10.35 -12.82
C GLY A 27 24.10 11.84 -12.60
N LYS A 28 24.02 12.65 -13.66
CA LYS A 28 23.76 14.10 -13.53
C LYS A 28 22.34 14.37 -13.04
N THR A 29 22.19 15.45 -12.29
CA THR A 29 20.90 15.93 -11.81
C THR A 29 20.03 16.49 -12.95
N LYS A 30 18.71 16.59 -12.73
CA LYS A 30 17.80 17.20 -13.71
C LYS A 30 18.19 18.62 -14.10
N GLU A 31 18.67 19.40 -13.14
CA GLU A 31 19.04 20.80 -13.35
C GLU A 31 20.30 20.92 -14.23
N GLU A 32 21.30 20.07 -13.99
CA GLU A 32 22.50 19.99 -14.83
C GLU A 32 22.15 19.56 -16.26
N ILE A 33 21.32 18.52 -16.41
CA ILE A 33 20.87 18.05 -17.73
C ILE A 33 20.11 19.15 -18.47
N LEU A 34 19.22 19.87 -17.78
CA LEU A 34 18.48 20.98 -18.37
C LEU A 34 19.43 22.09 -18.84
N LYS A 35 20.41 22.46 -18.02
CA LYS A 35 21.39 23.51 -18.34
C LYS A 35 22.28 23.13 -19.53
N GLU A 36 22.70 21.87 -19.61
CA GLU A 36 23.58 21.38 -20.67
C GLU A 36 22.87 21.13 -22.00
N THR A 37 21.66 20.57 -21.94
CA THR A 37 20.98 20.01 -23.13
C THR A 37 19.73 20.78 -23.53
N GLY A 38 19.23 21.67 -22.67
CA GLY A 38 17.92 22.32 -22.83
C GLY A 38 16.74 21.35 -22.77
N SER A 39 16.94 20.13 -22.24
CA SER A 39 15.93 19.07 -22.18
C SER A 39 15.68 18.65 -20.74
N THR A 40 14.42 18.33 -20.41
CA THR A 40 13.99 17.95 -19.05
C THR A 40 13.70 16.46 -18.97
N VAL A 41 14.28 15.78 -17.99
CA VAL A 41 13.98 14.37 -17.71
C VAL A 41 12.69 14.29 -16.89
N GLY A 42 11.66 13.68 -17.47
CA GLY A 42 10.38 13.44 -16.81
C GLY A 42 10.38 12.15 -15.99
N VAL A 43 10.81 11.05 -16.61
CA VAL A 43 10.96 9.72 -16.02
C VAL A 43 12.29 9.14 -16.47
N ASN A 44 13.02 8.49 -15.56
CA ASN A 44 14.34 7.93 -15.81
C ASN A 44 14.42 6.46 -15.39
N ARG A 45 14.40 5.56 -16.38
CA ARG A 45 14.59 4.11 -16.24
C ARG A 45 13.70 3.45 -15.18
N ALA A 46 12.45 3.91 -15.07
CA ALA A 46 11.48 3.31 -14.17
C ALA A 46 11.27 1.84 -14.53
N SER A 47 11.36 0.95 -13.54
CA SER A 47 11.11 -0.47 -13.69
C SER A 47 10.37 -1.00 -12.48
N PHE A 48 9.22 -1.64 -12.69
CA PHE A 48 8.38 -2.20 -11.64
C PHE A 48 7.31 -3.12 -12.24
N GLU A 49 6.69 -3.90 -11.37
CA GLU A 49 5.63 -4.85 -11.68
C GLU A 49 4.46 -4.63 -10.74
N VAL A 50 3.25 -4.74 -11.30
CA VAL A 50 1.97 -4.63 -10.59
C VAL A 50 1.21 -5.95 -10.73
N GLU A 51 0.85 -6.58 -9.62
CA GLU A 51 0.08 -7.82 -9.63
C GLU A 51 -1.41 -7.58 -9.86
N ALA A 52 -2.10 -8.61 -10.35
CA ALA A 52 -3.53 -8.52 -10.61
C ALA A 52 -4.31 -8.33 -9.31
N GLY A 53 -5.21 -7.35 -9.30
CA GLY A 53 -6.06 -7.04 -8.16
C GLY A 53 -5.38 -6.20 -7.08
N GLU A 54 -4.12 -5.81 -7.21
CA GLU A 54 -3.47 -4.93 -6.22
C GLU A 54 -3.80 -3.45 -6.47
N ILE A 55 -3.78 -2.65 -5.39
CA ILE A 55 -3.71 -1.19 -5.43
C ILE A 55 -2.24 -0.80 -5.30
N PHE A 56 -1.63 -0.47 -6.44
CA PHE A 56 -0.26 0.02 -6.50
C PHE A 56 -0.24 1.54 -6.55
N VAL A 57 0.28 2.16 -5.49
CA VAL A 57 0.34 3.60 -5.35
C VAL A 57 1.68 4.13 -5.84
N ILE A 58 1.67 5.07 -6.78
CA ILE A 58 2.84 5.86 -7.16
C ILE A 58 2.77 7.20 -6.43
N MET A 59 3.74 7.41 -5.56
CA MET A 59 3.80 8.56 -4.69
C MET A 59 5.04 9.42 -4.92
N GLY A 60 4.99 10.70 -4.60
CA GLY A 60 6.15 11.60 -4.66
C GLY A 60 5.74 13.07 -4.76
N LEU A 61 6.71 13.97 -4.58
CA LEU A 61 6.50 15.41 -4.64
C LEU A 61 6.04 15.87 -6.04
N SER A 62 5.51 17.10 -6.12
CA SER A 62 5.25 17.74 -7.42
C SER A 62 6.53 17.78 -8.28
N GLY A 63 6.40 17.52 -9.58
CA GLY A 63 7.54 17.47 -10.50
C GLY A 63 8.39 16.19 -10.48
N SER A 64 8.09 15.22 -9.60
CA SER A 64 8.80 13.93 -9.54
C SER A 64 8.57 13.01 -10.73
N GLY A 65 7.57 13.26 -11.59
CA GLY A 65 7.31 12.50 -12.82
C GLY A 65 6.12 11.54 -12.77
N LYS A 66 5.37 11.47 -11.66
CA LYS A 66 4.23 10.52 -11.46
C LYS A 66 3.19 10.56 -12.58
N SER A 67 2.59 11.72 -12.84
CA SER A 67 1.57 11.84 -13.90
C SER A 67 2.15 11.62 -15.29
N THR A 68 3.46 11.86 -15.48
CA THR A 68 4.14 11.46 -16.73
C THR A 68 4.20 9.94 -16.83
N LEU A 69 4.54 9.24 -15.74
CA LEU A 69 4.59 7.78 -15.70
C LEU A 69 3.23 7.13 -16.02
N VAL A 70 2.13 7.56 -15.38
CA VAL A 70 0.79 7.05 -15.71
C VAL A 70 0.42 7.29 -17.17
N ARG A 71 0.76 8.48 -17.70
CA ARG A 71 0.47 8.82 -19.10
C ARG A 71 1.34 8.03 -20.07
N LEU A 72 2.55 7.63 -19.68
CA LEU A 72 3.38 6.71 -20.43
C LEU A 72 2.77 5.30 -20.43
N ILE A 73 2.28 4.82 -19.29
CA ILE A 73 1.63 3.50 -19.17
C ILE A 73 0.38 3.41 -20.05
N ASN A 74 -0.46 4.44 -20.02
CA ASN A 74 -1.58 4.55 -20.97
C ASN A 74 -1.11 4.90 -22.40
N ARG A 75 0.18 5.20 -22.61
CA ARG A 75 0.80 5.68 -23.86
C ARG A 75 0.17 6.97 -24.44
N LEU A 76 -0.45 7.79 -23.60
CA LEU A 76 -0.92 9.13 -23.97
C LEU A 76 0.27 10.05 -24.31
N ILE A 77 1.42 9.76 -23.71
CA ILE A 77 2.72 10.31 -24.07
C ILE A 77 3.57 9.14 -24.59
N GLU A 78 4.27 9.32 -25.70
CA GLU A 78 5.19 8.30 -26.22
C GLU A 78 6.45 8.23 -25.34
N PRO A 79 6.90 7.04 -24.94
CA PRO A 79 8.17 6.86 -24.23
C PRO A 79 9.34 7.25 -25.12
N THR A 80 10.42 7.72 -24.49
CA THR A 80 11.70 7.92 -25.20
C THR A 80 12.41 6.58 -25.36
N THR A 81 12.41 5.74 -24.31
CA THR A 81 12.96 4.38 -24.31
C THR A 81 12.18 3.51 -23.31
N GLY A 82 12.40 2.20 -23.37
CA GLY A 82 11.80 1.21 -22.46
C GLY A 82 10.56 0.53 -23.02
N ASN A 83 10.02 -0.42 -22.26
CA ASN A 83 8.86 -1.21 -22.63
C ASN A 83 7.79 -1.15 -21.55
N ILE A 84 6.53 -1.28 -21.97
CA ILE A 84 5.36 -1.34 -21.10
C ILE A 84 4.54 -2.54 -21.56
N TYR A 85 4.20 -3.42 -20.64
CA TYR A 85 3.36 -4.58 -20.89
C TYR A 85 2.09 -4.47 -20.06
N ILE A 86 0.95 -4.71 -20.69
CA ILE A 86 -0.35 -4.87 -20.01
C ILE A 86 -0.86 -6.26 -20.36
N ASP A 87 -1.03 -7.11 -19.36
CA ASP A 87 -1.44 -8.51 -19.51
C ASP A 87 -0.55 -9.24 -20.56
N GLY A 88 0.77 -9.07 -20.41
CA GLY A 88 1.79 -9.63 -21.30
C GLY A 88 1.94 -8.94 -22.67
N GLU A 89 1.01 -8.09 -23.10
CA GLU A 89 1.06 -7.42 -24.40
C GLU A 89 1.94 -6.15 -24.35
N ASN A 90 2.98 -6.03 -25.19
CA ASN A 90 3.88 -4.86 -25.21
C ASN A 90 3.28 -3.65 -25.94
N LEU A 91 2.83 -2.65 -25.18
CA LEU A 91 2.18 -1.44 -25.69
C LEU A 91 3.12 -0.53 -26.49
N ALA A 92 4.43 -0.55 -26.24
CA ALA A 92 5.38 0.32 -26.91
C ALA A 92 5.56 -0.03 -28.40
N LYS A 93 5.27 -1.28 -28.78
CA LYS A 93 5.42 -1.80 -30.15
C LYS A 93 4.12 -1.82 -30.94
N MET A 94 2.98 -1.61 -30.29
CA MET A 94 1.66 -1.66 -30.91
C MET A 94 1.46 -0.53 -31.93
N ASP A 95 0.69 -0.82 -32.96
CA ASP A 95 0.17 0.23 -33.84
C ASP A 95 -0.96 1.02 -33.17
N LYS A 96 -1.45 2.07 -33.85
CA LYS A 96 -2.51 2.93 -33.31
C LYS A 96 -3.85 2.22 -33.13
N LYS A 97 -4.14 1.17 -33.90
CA LYS A 97 -5.40 0.43 -33.85
C LYS A 97 -5.39 -0.54 -32.68
N GLU A 98 -4.31 -1.29 -32.51
CA GLU A 98 -4.07 -2.19 -31.38
C GLU A 98 -4.07 -1.41 -30.06
N LEU A 99 -3.34 -0.29 -30.00
CA LEU A 99 -3.31 0.56 -28.81
C LEU A 99 -4.71 1.07 -28.42
N ARG A 100 -5.54 1.46 -29.40
CA ARG A 100 -6.92 1.88 -29.15
C ARG A 100 -7.78 0.74 -28.63
N ARG A 101 -7.58 -0.49 -29.09
CA ARG A 101 -8.28 -1.67 -28.60
C ARG A 101 -7.96 -1.90 -27.12
N VAL A 102 -6.68 -1.97 -26.76
CA VAL A 102 -6.22 -2.14 -25.37
C VAL A 102 -6.78 -1.04 -24.45
N ARG A 103 -6.75 0.22 -24.89
CA ARG A 103 -7.31 1.34 -24.11
C ARG A 103 -8.83 1.28 -23.93
N ARG A 104 -9.55 0.59 -24.81
CA ARG A 104 -11.00 0.47 -24.72
C ARG A 104 -11.39 -0.71 -23.85
N GLU A 105 -10.66 -1.82 -23.95
CA GLU A 105 -11.04 -3.10 -23.34
C GLU A 105 -10.36 -3.35 -21.99
N LYS A 106 -9.07 -2.98 -21.85
CA LYS A 106 -8.27 -3.36 -20.67
C LYS A 106 -7.99 -2.21 -19.71
N LEU A 107 -7.86 -0.99 -20.22
CA LEU A 107 -7.49 0.18 -19.43
C LEU A 107 -8.64 1.15 -19.23
N SER A 108 -8.66 1.80 -18.07
CA SER A 108 -9.49 2.98 -17.84
C SER A 108 -8.69 4.05 -17.11
N MET A 109 -9.05 5.32 -17.29
CA MET A 109 -8.33 6.44 -16.69
C MET A 109 -9.27 7.41 -15.98
N VAL A 110 -8.92 7.73 -14.74
CA VAL A 110 -9.55 8.77 -13.92
C VAL A 110 -8.55 9.92 -13.78
N PHE A 111 -8.94 11.10 -14.22
CA PHE A 111 -8.06 12.29 -14.28
C PHE A 111 -8.24 13.17 -13.04
N GLN A 112 -7.19 13.93 -12.71
CA GLN A 112 -7.19 14.93 -11.62
C GLN A 112 -8.28 16.00 -11.78
N ARG A 113 -8.47 16.52 -12.99
CA ARG A 113 -9.65 17.32 -13.35
C ARG A 113 -10.61 16.36 -14.01
N PHE A 114 -11.80 16.19 -13.43
CA PHE A 114 -12.86 15.18 -13.69
C PHE A 114 -13.00 14.68 -15.14
N GLY A 115 -12.65 15.51 -16.13
CA GLY A 115 -12.59 15.14 -17.54
C GLY A 115 -13.97 14.84 -18.09
N LEU A 116 -15.01 15.41 -17.48
CA LEU A 116 -16.40 15.27 -17.89
C LEU A 116 -16.69 16.22 -19.06
N PHE A 117 -17.50 15.75 -19.99
CA PHE A 117 -18.03 16.56 -21.08
C PHE A 117 -19.15 17.45 -20.53
N PRO A 118 -19.00 18.78 -20.55
CA PRO A 118 -19.96 19.70 -19.94
C PRO A 118 -21.30 19.74 -20.70
N ASN A 119 -21.30 19.36 -21.97
CA ASN A 119 -22.46 19.33 -22.85
C ASN A 119 -23.17 17.97 -22.89
N ARG A 120 -22.87 17.08 -21.93
CA ARG A 120 -23.50 15.77 -21.79
C ARG A 120 -23.98 15.59 -20.36
N THR A 121 -25.09 14.86 -20.17
CA THR A 121 -25.53 14.48 -18.82
C THR A 121 -24.54 13.53 -18.16
N ILE A 122 -24.67 13.29 -16.86
CA ILE A 122 -23.77 12.36 -16.16
C ILE A 122 -23.95 10.92 -16.66
N LEU A 123 -25.16 10.52 -17.04
CA LEU A 123 -25.43 9.23 -17.68
C LEU A 123 -24.69 9.12 -19.01
N GLN A 124 -24.77 10.16 -19.85
CA GLN A 124 -24.10 10.22 -21.15
C GLN A 124 -22.57 10.28 -21.04
N ASN A 125 -22.04 10.89 -19.98
CA ASN A 125 -20.63 10.85 -19.65
C ASN A 125 -20.19 9.43 -19.28
N THR A 126 -21.01 8.74 -18.49
CA THR A 126 -20.72 7.39 -17.99
C THR A 126 -20.77 6.34 -19.11
N GLU A 127 -21.76 6.41 -20.02
CA GLU A 127 -21.86 5.46 -21.15
C GLU A 127 -20.88 5.74 -22.31
N TYR A 128 -20.11 6.84 -22.26
CA TYR A 128 -19.28 7.30 -23.39
C TYR A 128 -18.25 6.25 -23.85
N GLY A 129 -17.57 5.56 -22.92
CA GLY A 129 -16.59 4.54 -23.27
C GLY A 129 -17.23 3.37 -24.05
N LEU A 130 -18.38 2.91 -23.58
CA LEU A 130 -19.20 1.87 -24.22
C LEU A 130 -19.77 2.33 -25.57
N GLU A 131 -20.17 3.60 -25.71
CA GLU A 131 -20.56 4.20 -26.99
C GLU A 131 -19.42 4.11 -28.00
N VAL A 132 -18.19 4.44 -27.59
CA VAL A 132 -17.00 4.40 -28.44
C VAL A 132 -16.58 2.97 -28.80
N GLN A 133 -16.92 1.98 -27.96
CA GLN A 133 -16.77 0.55 -28.26
C GLN A 133 -17.83 0.01 -29.22
N GLY A 134 -18.92 0.75 -29.46
CA GLY A 134 -20.02 0.33 -30.33
C GLY A 134 -21.08 -0.54 -29.63
N ILE A 135 -21.12 -0.56 -28.29
CA ILE A 135 -22.14 -1.27 -27.51
C ILE A 135 -23.51 -0.63 -27.74
N SER A 136 -24.56 -1.48 -27.79
CA SER A 136 -25.93 -1.03 -28.04
C SER A 136 -26.39 0.00 -26.99
N LYS A 137 -27.24 0.95 -27.40
CA LYS A 137 -27.74 2.00 -26.50
C LYS A 137 -28.41 1.42 -25.26
N GLN A 138 -29.20 0.36 -25.41
CA GLN A 138 -29.90 -0.27 -24.29
C GLN A 138 -28.91 -0.86 -23.27
N GLU A 139 -27.90 -1.59 -23.74
CA GLU A 139 -26.92 -2.23 -22.86
C GLU A 139 -25.99 -1.20 -22.19
N ARG A 140 -25.49 -0.22 -22.95
CA ARG A 140 -24.60 0.80 -22.38
C ARG A 140 -25.30 1.69 -21.35
N THR A 141 -26.56 2.05 -21.59
CA THR A 141 -27.34 2.81 -20.61
C THR A 141 -27.59 1.98 -19.35
N LYS A 142 -27.82 0.67 -19.46
CA LYS A 142 -27.96 -0.23 -18.31
C LYS A 142 -26.68 -0.25 -17.46
N LYS A 143 -25.53 -0.57 -18.07
CA LYS A 143 -24.23 -0.61 -17.39
C LYS A 143 -23.85 0.73 -16.75
N ALA A 144 -24.14 1.84 -17.45
CA ALA A 144 -23.88 3.18 -16.93
C ALA A 144 -24.75 3.51 -15.71
N LYS A 145 -26.02 3.11 -15.70
CA LYS A 145 -26.90 3.27 -14.52
C LYS A 145 -26.41 2.45 -13.34
N GLU A 146 -26.10 1.17 -13.54
CA GLU A 146 -25.54 0.30 -12.50
C GLU A 146 -24.26 0.91 -11.90
N SER A 147 -23.36 1.43 -12.75
CA SER A 147 -22.13 2.09 -12.29
C SER A 147 -22.39 3.38 -11.53
N LEU A 148 -23.39 4.17 -11.94
CA LEU A 148 -23.79 5.39 -11.22
C LEU A 148 -24.47 5.07 -9.89
N GLU A 149 -25.23 3.98 -9.81
CA GLU A 149 -25.83 3.49 -8.56
C GLU A 149 -24.75 3.04 -7.57
N LEU A 150 -23.73 2.31 -8.03
CA LEU A 150 -22.60 1.87 -7.19
C LEU A 150 -21.86 3.04 -6.52
N VAL A 151 -21.79 4.21 -7.17
CA VAL A 151 -21.15 5.41 -6.60
C VAL A 151 -22.16 6.36 -5.92
N GLY A 152 -23.41 5.94 -5.73
CA GLY A 152 -24.45 6.71 -5.03
C GLY A 152 -25.07 7.85 -5.84
N LEU A 153 -24.97 7.83 -7.18
CA LEU A 153 -25.48 8.86 -8.09
C LEU A 153 -26.70 8.43 -8.93
N GLY A 154 -27.36 7.33 -8.58
CA GLY A 154 -28.52 6.79 -9.30
C GLY A 154 -29.70 7.75 -9.47
N SER A 155 -29.84 8.75 -8.57
CA SER A 155 -30.93 9.75 -8.62
C SER A 155 -30.61 10.97 -9.50
N TYR A 156 -29.38 11.09 -10.01
CA TYR A 156 -28.88 12.32 -10.64
C TYR A 156 -28.64 12.16 -12.16
N LEU A 157 -29.09 11.06 -12.76
CA LEU A 157 -28.70 10.59 -14.10
C LEU A 157 -28.77 11.65 -15.22
N ASP A 158 -29.80 12.50 -15.18
CA ASP A 158 -30.09 13.50 -16.21
C ASP A 158 -29.47 14.87 -15.95
N GLN A 159 -28.75 15.03 -14.82
CA GLN A 159 -28.05 16.26 -14.51
C GLN A 159 -26.78 16.44 -15.36
N TYR A 160 -26.35 17.69 -15.49
CA TYR A 160 -25.11 18.09 -16.14
C TYR A 160 -23.99 18.30 -15.11
N PRO A 161 -22.71 18.16 -15.50
CA PRO A 161 -21.58 18.28 -14.57
C PRO A 161 -21.53 19.60 -13.78
N ASP A 162 -21.97 20.71 -14.36
CA ASP A 162 -22.00 22.04 -13.73
C ASP A 162 -23.06 22.15 -12.61
N GLN A 163 -24.02 21.23 -12.57
CA GLN A 163 -25.03 21.13 -11.52
C GLN A 163 -24.55 20.29 -10.32
N LEU A 164 -23.36 19.71 -10.40
CA LEU A 164 -22.81 18.79 -9.40
C LEU A 164 -21.69 19.43 -8.57
N SER A 165 -21.58 19.00 -7.31
CA SER A 165 -20.41 19.28 -6.49
C SER A 165 -19.15 18.59 -7.04
N GLY A 166 -17.96 19.04 -6.65
CA GLY A 166 -16.70 18.44 -7.10
C GLY A 166 -16.60 16.94 -6.76
N GLY A 167 -17.04 16.54 -5.56
CA GLY A 167 -17.11 15.12 -5.16
C GLY A 167 -18.03 14.29 -6.04
N MET A 168 -19.21 14.83 -6.39
CA MET A 168 -20.13 14.15 -7.30
C MET A 168 -19.53 14.05 -8.72
N GLN A 169 -18.87 15.09 -9.22
CA GLN A 169 -18.18 15.02 -10.52
C GLN A 169 -17.07 13.95 -10.52
N GLN A 170 -16.35 13.78 -9.42
CA GLN A 170 -15.36 12.71 -9.27
C GLN A 170 -16.00 11.33 -9.30
N ARG A 171 -17.12 11.14 -8.58
CA ARG A 171 -17.91 9.90 -8.60
C ARG A 171 -18.40 9.56 -10.01
N VAL A 172 -18.82 10.55 -10.81
CA VAL A 172 -19.16 10.33 -12.23
C VAL A 172 -17.92 9.87 -13.03
N GLY A 173 -16.75 10.47 -12.78
CA GLY A 173 -15.49 10.05 -13.41
C GLY A 173 -15.13 8.60 -13.09
N LEU A 174 -15.32 8.19 -11.84
CA LEU A 174 -15.12 6.81 -11.37
C LEU A 174 -16.16 5.85 -11.97
N ALA A 175 -17.46 6.20 -11.94
CA ALA A 175 -18.51 5.42 -12.57
C ALA A 175 -18.27 5.21 -14.07
N ARG A 176 -17.83 6.25 -14.78
CA ARG A 176 -17.42 6.14 -16.19
C ARG A 176 -16.27 5.16 -16.38
N ALA A 177 -15.32 5.15 -15.44
CA ALA A 177 -14.19 4.23 -15.52
C ALA A 177 -14.64 2.77 -15.29
N LEU A 178 -15.51 2.54 -14.30
CA LEU A 178 -16.07 1.25 -13.93
C LEU A 178 -17.03 0.68 -14.98
N ALA A 179 -17.82 1.53 -15.65
CA ALA A 179 -18.80 1.10 -16.64
C ALA A 179 -18.19 0.35 -17.83
N ASN A 180 -16.90 0.59 -18.12
CA ASN A 180 -16.17 -0.12 -19.17
C ASN A 180 -15.62 -1.49 -18.70
N ASP A 181 -15.82 -1.84 -17.44
CA ASP A 181 -15.33 -3.07 -16.81
C ASP A 181 -13.83 -3.37 -17.07
N PRO A 182 -12.92 -2.39 -16.88
CA PRO A 182 -11.52 -2.54 -17.24
C PRO A 182 -10.81 -3.57 -16.36
N GLU A 183 -9.69 -4.09 -16.84
CA GLU A 183 -8.77 -4.91 -16.04
C GLU A 183 -7.90 -4.04 -15.12
N VAL A 184 -7.51 -2.86 -15.63
CA VAL A 184 -6.62 -1.90 -14.95
C VAL A 184 -7.25 -0.50 -14.94
N MET A 185 -7.33 0.09 -13.75
CA MET A 185 -7.71 1.49 -13.55
C MET A 185 -6.48 2.35 -13.25
N LEU A 186 -6.29 3.42 -14.01
CA LEU A 186 -5.23 4.39 -13.82
C LEU A 186 -5.82 5.66 -13.21
N MET A 187 -5.41 6.04 -12.00
CA MET A 187 -5.96 7.18 -11.29
C MET A 187 -4.87 8.23 -11.05
N ASP A 188 -5.00 9.41 -11.66
CA ASP A 188 -4.00 10.50 -11.60
C ASP A 188 -4.48 11.59 -10.62
N GLU A 189 -4.03 11.55 -9.36
CA GLU A 189 -4.40 12.51 -8.29
C GLU A 189 -5.92 12.72 -8.16
N ALA A 190 -6.66 11.61 -8.28
CA ALA A 190 -8.11 11.58 -8.41
C ALA A 190 -8.85 12.25 -7.23
N PHE A 191 -8.29 12.19 -6.02
CA PHE A 191 -8.95 12.74 -4.83
C PHE A 191 -8.33 14.06 -4.32
N SER A 192 -7.31 14.58 -5.01
CA SER A 192 -6.56 15.77 -4.57
C SER A 192 -7.40 17.04 -4.48
N ALA A 193 -8.44 17.17 -5.30
CA ALA A 193 -9.31 18.34 -5.33
C ALA A 193 -10.49 18.28 -4.34
N LEU A 194 -10.60 17.21 -3.55
CA LEU A 194 -11.70 16.98 -2.63
C LEU A 194 -11.36 17.47 -1.22
N ASP A 195 -12.39 17.92 -0.51
CA ASP A 195 -12.30 18.19 0.92
C ASP A 195 -12.01 16.90 1.71
N PRO A 196 -11.45 17.00 2.94
CA PRO A 196 -10.98 15.82 3.67
C PRO A 196 -12.06 14.77 3.98
N LEU A 197 -13.32 15.19 4.23
CA LEU A 197 -14.40 14.26 4.55
C LEU A 197 -14.80 13.47 3.31
N ILE A 198 -15.08 14.17 2.21
CA ILE A 198 -15.45 13.52 0.94
C ILE A 198 -14.28 12.69 0.40
N ARG A 199 -13.03 13.12 0.58
CA ARG A 199 -11.84 12.32 0.23
C ARG A 199 -11.85 10.97 0.96
N LYS A 200 -12.10 10.98 2.26
CA LYS A 200 -12.16 9.76 3.08
C LYS A 200 -13.28 8.83 2.60
N ASP A 201 -14.48 9.35 2.39
CA ASP A 201 -15.60 8.54 1.89
C ASP A 201 -15.28 7.92 0.53
N MET A 202 -14.66 8.68 -0.38
CA MET A 202 -14.24 8.19 -1.70
C MET A 202 -13.15 7.11 -1.64
N GLN A 203 -12.25 7.18 -0.67
CA GLN A 203 -11.23 6.16 -0.44
C GLN A 203 -11.87 4.87 0.08
N ASP A 204 -12.82 4.96 1.01
CA ASP A 204 -13.56 3.81 1.52
C ASP A 204 -14.36 3.13 0.39
N GLU A 205 -15.06 3.91 -0.43
CA GLU A 205 -15.76 3.38 -1.60
C GLU A 205 -14.81 2.70 -2.61
N LEU A 206 -13.58 3.23 -2.79
CA LEU A 206 -12.59 2.61 -3.67
C LEU A 206 -12.11 1.25 -3.14
N LEU A 207 -11.90 1.16 -1.83
CA LEU A 207 -11.51 -0.09 -1.16
C LEU A 207 -12.61 -1.14 -1.28
N ASP A 208 -13.87 -0.78 -1.01
CA ASP A 208 -15.01 -1.68 -1.14
C ASP A 208 -15.18 -2.20 -2.59
N LEU A 209 -14.98 -1.30 -3.57
CA LEU A 209 -15.01 -1.65 -4.99
C LEU A 209 -13.86 -2.59 -5.37
N GLN A 210 -12.64 -2.34 -4.87
CA GLN A 210 -11.52 -3.23 -5.11
C GLN A 210 -11.75 -4.60 -4.45
N GLU A 211 -12.32 -4.64 -3.24
CA GLU A 211 -12.58 -5.90 -2.54
C GLU A 211 -13.60 -6.75 -3.30
N THR A 212 -14.65 -6.11 -3.81
CA THR A 212 -15.75 -6.79 -4.53
C THR A 212 -15.35 -7.19 -5.95
N MET A 213 -14.69 -6.29 -6.69
CA MET A 213 -14.45 -6.46 -8.13
C MET A 213 -13.04 -6.94 -8.47
N LYS A 214 -12.11 -6.93 -7.50
CA LYS A 214 -10.70 -7.32 -7.64
C LYS A 214 -10.02 -6.68 -8.86
N LYS A 215 -10.32 -5.41 -9.11
CA LYS A 215 -9.70 -4.63 -10.18
C LYS A 215 -8.30 -4.18 -9.78
N THR A 216 -7.39 -4.16 -10.74
CA THR A 216 -6.04 -3.63 -10.51
C THR A 216 -6.07 -2.12 -10.59
N ILE A 217 -5.49 -1.43 -9.60
CA ILE A 217 -5.53 0.02 -9.53
C ILE A 217 -4.11 0.57 -9.46
N LEU A 218 -3.75 1.39 -10.44
CA LEU A 218 -2.54 2.22 -10.37
C LEU A 218 -2.93 3.62 -9.93
N PHE A 219 -2.66 3.93 -8.67
CA PHE A 219 -3.12 5.16 -8.03
C PHE A 219 -1.97 6.16 -7.87
N ILE A 220 -2.15 7.42 -8.26
CA ILE A 220 -1.16 8.47 -8.03
C ILE A 220 -1.65 9.42 -6.97
N THR A 221 -0.79 9.70 -6.00
CA THR A 221 -1.00 10.76 -5.02
C THR A 221 0.30 11.45 -4.63
N HIS A 222 0.14 12.61 -3.99
CA HIS A 222 1.21 13.30 -3.27
C HIS A 222 0.98 13.27 -1.74
N ASP A 223 -0.15 12.71 -1.29
CA ASP A 223 -0.56 12.60 0.11
C ASP A 223 -0.17 11.22 0.67
N LEU A 224 0.62 11.20 1.74
CA LEU A 224 1.20 9.98 2.29
C LEU A 224 0.18 9.18 3.06
N ASP A 225 -0.70 9.86 3.80
CA ASP A 225 -1.77 9.20 4.54
C ASP A 225 -2.72 8.48 3.57
N GLU A 226 -2.97 9.08 2.41
CA GLU A 226 -3.74 8.43 1.34
C GLU A 226 -3.04 7.18 0.80
N ALA A 227 -1.73 7.27 0.51
CA ALA A 227 -0.96 6.14 0.00
C ALA A 227 -0.90 4.97 1.00
N LEU A 228 -0.70 5.28 2.28
CA LEU A 228 -0.63 4.30 3.38
C LEU A 228 -1.99 3.66 3.66
N ARG A 229 -3.08 4.40 3.45
CA ARG A 229 -4.43 3.91 3.72
C ARG A 229 -4.94 2.96 2.64
N ILE A 230 -4.71 3.26 1.37
CA ILE A 230 -5.31 2.48 0.26
C ILE A 230 -4.34 1.57 -0.48
N GLY A 231 -3.03 1.78 -0.33
CA GLY A 231 -2.03 1.10 -1.14
C GLY A 231 -1.62 -0.24 -0.55
N ASP A 232 -1.72 -1.30 -1.33
CA ASP A 232 -1.08 -2.59 -1.01
C ASP A 232 0.44 -2.46 -1.12
N ARG A 233 0.90 -1.72 -2.14
CA ARG A 233 2.31 -1.42 -2.40
C ARG A 233 2.46 0.03 -2.85
N ILE A 234 3.53 0.68 -2.39
CA ILE A 234 3.83 2.08 -2.66
C ILE A 234 5.17 2.17 -3.37
N ALA A 235 5.20 2.87 -4.51
CA ALA A 235 6.40 3.29 -5.21
C ALA A 235 6.65 4.78 -4.98
N LEU A 236 7.71 5.10 -4.24
CA LEU A 236 8.15 6.48 -4.02
C LEU A 236 8.99 6.95 -5.19
N MET A 237 8.61 8.07 -5.79
CA MET A 237 9.29 8.71 -6.90
C MET A 237 9.92 10.04 -6.50
N LYS A 238 11.16 10.26 -6.95
CA LYS A 238 11.88 11.51 -6.85
C LYS A 238 12.64 11.76 -8.14
N ASP A 239 12.54 12.96 -8.68
CA ASP A 239 13.31 13.38 -9.85
C ASP A 239 13.26 12.37 -11.01
N GLY A 240 12.10 11.79 -11.29
CA GLY A 240 11.89 10.85 -12.39
C GLY A 240 12.36 9.42 -12.09
N HIS A 241 12.99 9.20 -10.93
CA HIS A 241 13.44 7.89 -10.47
C HIS A 241 12.45 7.30 -9.48
N ILE A 242 12.30 5.98 -9.52
CA ILE A 242 11.72 5.22 -8.42
C ILE A 242 12.82 5.03 -7.38
N VAL A 243 12.56 5.48 -6.16
CA VAL A 243 13.50 5.50 -5.04
C VAL A 243 13.36 4.25 -4.19
N GLN A 244 12.12 3.85 -3.91
CA GLN A 244 11.79 2.65 -3.13
C GLN A 244 10.42 2.14 -3.57
N ILE A 245 10.27 0.81 -3.57
CA ILE A 245 8.99 0.13 -3.69
C ILE A 245 8.88 -0.79 -2.48
N GLY A 246 7.75 -0.77 -1.78
CA GLY A 246 7.49 -1.67 -0.67
C GLY A 246 6.05 -1.60 -0.21
N THR A 247 5.68 -2.43 0.76
CA THR A 247 4.40 -2.28 1.47
C THR A 247 4.41 -0.99 2.30
N PRO A 248 3.25 -0.44 2.69
CA PRO A 248 3.18 0.70 3.62
C PRO A 248 4.14 0.56 4.81
N GLU A 249 4.28 -0.64 5.36
CA GLU A 249 5.04 -0.87 6.59
C GLU A 249 6.53 -0.98 6.32
N GLU A 250 6.93 -1.56 5.17
CA GLU A 250 8.33 -1.52 4.72
C GLU A 250 8.79 -0.07 4.48
N ILE A 251 7.93 0.78 3.91
CA ILE A 251 8.22 2.21 3.69
C ILE A 251 8.45 2.94 5.03
N LEU A 252 7.65 2.63 6.07
CA LEU A 252 7.74 3.27 7.38
C LEU A 252 8.89 2.74 8.26
N MET A 253 9.11 1.42 8.25
CA MET A 253 10.08 0.76 9.12
C MET A 253 11.49 0.73 8.53
N ASN A 254 11.61 0.61 7.21
CA ASN A 254 12.88 0.42 6.51
C ASN A 254 13.02 1.44 5.36
N PRO A 255 13.09 2.76 5.66
CA PRO A 255 13.29 3.76 4.62
C PRO A 255 14.64 3.57 3.94
N ALA A 256 14.65 3.46 2.60
CA ALA A 256 15.84 3.11 1.83
C ALA A 256 16.93 4.20 1.85
N ASN A 257 16.58 5.45 2.17
CA ASN A 257 17.52 6.56 2.30
C ASN A 257 16.90 7.74 3.05
N LYS A 258 17.74 8.75 3.35
CA LYS A 258 17.34 10.00 4.04
C LYS A 258 16.20 10.76 3.39
N PHE A 259 15.97 10.63 2.09
CA PHE A 259 14.81 11.27 1.46
C PHE A 259 13.53 10.55 1.85
N VAL A 260 13.51 9.21 1.82
CA VAL A 260 12.35 8.43 2.25
C VAL A 260 12.09 8.62 3.75
N GLU A 261 13.15 8.60 4.56
CA GLU A 261 13.07 8.82 6.02
C GLU A 261 12.39 10.15 6.36
N LYS A 262 12.84 11.26 5.75
CA LYS A 262 12.20 12.58 5.90
C LYS A 262 10.77 12.62 5.37
N PHE A 263 10.47 11.80 4.38
CA PHE A 263 9.14 11.78 3.77
C PHE A 263 8.10 11.13 4.69
N VAL A 264 8.53 10.19 5.55
CA VAL A 264 7.67 9.44 6.46
C VAL A 264 7.72 9.93 7.92
N GLU A 265 8.47 11.01 8.18
CA GLU A 265 8.75 11.52 9.53
C GLU A 265 7.48 11.91 10.30
N ASP A 266 6.56 12.61 9.64
CA ASP A 266 5.33 13.14 10.25
C ASP A 266 4.13 12.17 10.21
N VAL A 267 4.34 10.91 9.81
CA VAL A 267 3.27 9.92 9.71
C VAL A 267 2.89 9.38 11.08
N ASP A 268 1.58 9.30 11.33
CA ASP A 268 1.04 8.58 12.47
C ASP A 268 1.17 7.06 12.28
N ARG A 269 2.34 6.53 12.68
CA ARG A 269 2.69 5.11 12.61
C ARG A 269 1.72 4.23 13.40
N ALA A 270 1.01 4.77 14.39
CA ALA A 270 0.09 4.02 15.25
C ALA A 270 -1.15 3.48 14.49
N LYS A 271 -1.47 4.09 13.35
CA LYS A 271 -2.58 3.69 12.47
C LYS A 271 -2.22 2.61 11.46
N VAL A 272 -0.94 2.51 11.11
CA VAL A 272 -0.47 1.62 10.03
C VAL A 272 0.15 0.36 10.60
N LEU A 273 0.92 0.49 11.69
CA LEU A 273 1.66 -0.64 12.24
C LEU A 273 0.76 -1.56 13.09
N THR A 274 1.01 -2.86 12.99
CA THR A 274 0.32 -3.91 13.77
C THR A 274 1.26 -4.61 14.74
N ALA A 275 0.68 -5.40 15.65
CA ALA A 275 1.41 -6.22 16.61
C ALA A 275 2.45 -7.14 15.91
N HIS A 276 2.07 -7.73 14.78
CA HIS A 276 2.93 -8.61 13.99
C HIS A 276 4.26 -7.96 13.57
N GLN A 277 4.24 -6.66 13.29
CA GLN A 277 5.39 -5.96 12.70
C GLN A 277 6.40 -5.52 13.74
N ILE A 278 5.95 -5.24 14.97
CA ILE A 278 6.80 -4.78 16.07
C ILE A 278 7.16 -5.89 17.07
N MET A 279 6.60 -7.10 16.90
CA MET A 279 6.87 -8.22 17.79
C MET A 279 8.30 -8.75 17.64
N LYS A 280 8.85 -9.22 18.74
CA LYS A 280 10.11 -9.94 18.80
C LYS A 280 9.85 -11.43 18.94
N ARG A 281 10.83 -12.25 18.53
CA ARG A 281 10.77 -13.70 18.75
C ARG A 281 10.77 -13.98 20.26
N PRO A 282 9.88 -14.85 20.76
CA PRO A 282 9.79 -15.10 22.19
C PRO A 282 10.71 -16.24 22.61
N GLU A 283 11.32 -16.09 23.79
CA GLU A 283 11.85 -17.23 24.51
C GLU A 283 10.70 -18.01 25.15
N THR A 284 10.73 -19.34 24.99
CA THR A 284 9.62 -20.20 25.42
C THR A 284 10.10 -21.47 26.09
N VAL A 285 9.23 -22.10 26.88
CA VAL A 285 9.36 -23.49 27.34
C VAL A 285 8.12 -24.29 26.99
N ASN A 286 8.29 -25.59 26.75
CA ASN A 286 7.19 -26.49 26.43
C ASN A 286 6.68 -27.17 27.71
N ILE A 287 5.38 -27.03 28.00
CA ILE A 287 4.73 -27.55 29.22
C ILE A 287 4.77 -29.08 29.33
N ASP A 288 4.78 -29.78 28.19
CA ASP A 288 4.74 -31.24 28.13
C ASP A 288 6.15 -31.86 28.27
N LYS A 289 7.20 -31.07 28.05
CA LYS A 289 8.58 -31.56 27.91
C LYS A 289 9.55 -31.02 28.94
N HIS A 290 9.29 -29.83 29.48
CA HIS A 290 10.23 -29.13 30.35
C HIS A 290 9.67 -29.01 31.77
N GLY A 291 10.57 -28.93 32.76
CA GLY A 291 10.26 -28.66 34.16
C GLY A 291 10.87 -27.33 34.65
N PRO A 292 10.63 -26.93 35.92
CA PRO A 292 11.04 -25.62 36.45
C PRO A 292 12.54 -25.32 36.32
N ARG A 293 13.40 -26.35 36.38
CA ARG A 293 14.85 -26.21 36.21
C ARG A 293 15.24 -25.70 34.82
N VAL A 294 14.63 -26.24 33.76
CA VAL A 294 14.90 -25.84 32.37
C VAL A 294 14.39 -24.42 32.11
N ALA A 295 13.23 -24.06 32.70
CA ALA A 295 12.70 -22.71 32.61
C ALA A 295 13.66 -21.67 33.24
N LEU A 296 14.20 -21.95 34.42
CA LEU A 296 15.19 -21.10 35.08
C LEU A 296 16.49 -20.96 34.29
N GLU A 297 16.97 -22.04 33.68
CA GLU A 297 18.18 -22.04 32.88
C GLU A 297 18.02 -21.15 31.65
N ARG A 298 16.93 -21.31 30.89
CA ARG A 298 16.62 -20.45 29.73
C ARG A 298 16.43 -18.99 30.13
N MET A 299 15.72 -18.72 31.23
CA MET A 299 15.58 -17.36 31.75
C MET A 299 16.94 -16.75 32.08
N ARG A 300 17.86 -17.52 32.68
CA ARG A 300 19.20 -17.03 33.00
C ARG A 300 20.03 -16.75 31.75
N GLU A 301 20.02 -17.66 30.78
CA GLU A 301 20.77 -17.51 29.52
C GLU A 301 20.30 -16.29 28.72
N ALA A 302 18.98 -16.07 28.69
CA ALA A 302 18.37 -14.94 27.98
C ALA A 302 18.30 -13.64 28.80
N GLY A 303 18.70 -13.66 30.07
CA GLY A 303 18.62 -12.49 30.96
C GLY A 303 17.18 -12.05 31.30
N LEU A 304 16.23 -12.97 31.35
CA LEU A 304 14.80 -12.72 31.55
C LEU A 304 14.33 -13.01 32.98
N SER A 305 13.34 -12.26 33.45
CA SER A 305 12.66 -12.47 34.74
C SER A 305 11.39 -13.34 34.63
N SER A 306 10.94 -13.61 33.40
CA SER A 306 9.81 -14.46 33.09
C SER A 306 9.98 -15.12 31.72
N ILE A 307 9.30 -16.25 31.50
CA ILE A 307 9.34 -17.00 30.24
C ILE A 307 7.95 -17.52 29.86
N PHE A 308 7.63 -17.48 28.57
CA PHE A 308 6.35 -17.96 28.05
C PHE A 308 6.31 -19.48 27.99
N VAL A 309 5.14 -20.04 28.25
CA VAL A 309 4.89 -21.48 28.25
C VAL A 309 3.96 -21.82 27.09
N VAL A 310 4.36 -22.80 26.29
CA VAL A 310 3.57 -23.31 25.15
C VAL A 310 3.39 -24.81 25.23
N ASP A 311 2.41 -25.35 24.52
CA ASP A 311 2.25 -26.79 24.33
C ASP A 311 3.08 -27.31 23.13
N SER A 312 3.00 -28.61 22.85
CA SER A 312 3.63 -29.25 21.69
C SER A 312 3.14 -28.75 20.32
N LYS A 313 1.99 -28.07 20.26
CA LYS A 313 1.42 -27.43 19.06
C LYS A 313 1.74 -25.93 18.97
N ARG A 314 2.57 -25.40 19.89
CA ARG A 314 2.91 -23.97 20.06
C ARG A 314 1.74 -23.10 20.51
N MET A 315 0.70 -23.69 21.08
CA MET A 315 -0.40 -22.94 21.68
C MET A 315 0.07 -22.31 22.98
N LEU A 316 -0.21 -21.01 23.16
CA LEU A 316 0.11 -20.31 24.40
C LEU A 316 -0.66 -20.91 25.58
N GLN A 317 0.06 -21.25 26.66
CA GLN A 317 -0.53 -21.79 27.89
C GLN A 317 -0.48 -20.80 29.05
N GLY A 318 0.49 -19.88 29.04
CA GLY A 318 0.70 -18.91 30.10
C GLY A 318 2.16 -18.45 30.21
N ILE A 319 2.52 -17.90 31.37
CA ILE A 319 3.86 -17.41 31.68
C ILE A 319 4.33 -17.95 33.04
N ILE A 320 5.64 -18.08 33.23
CA ILE A 320 6.27 -18.45 34.49
C ILE A 320 7.33 -17.42 34.84
N THR A 321 7.35 -16.97 36.10
CA THR A 321 8.37 -16.06 36.62
C THR A 321 9.58 -16.82 37.18
N ALA A 322 10.74 -16.17 37.21
CA ALA A 322 11.96 -16.73 37.79
C ALA A 322 11.76 -17.11 39.27
N ASP A 323 11.01 -16.30 40.03
CA ASP A 323 10.72 -16.57 41.44
C ASP A 323 9.88 -17.84 41.62
N ALA A 324 8.77 -17.96 40.88
CA ALA A 324 7.91 -19.14 40.93
C ALA A 324 8.65 -20.42 40.51
N ALA A 325 9.48 -20.34 39.47
CA ALA A 325 10.28 -21.47 39.04
C ALA A 325 11.36 -21.87 40.07
N ASN A 326 11.95 -20.90 40.79
CA ASN A 326 12.94 -21.16 41.83
C ASN A 326 12.31 -21.78 43.09
N GLU A 327 11.13 -21.33 43.49
CA GLU A 327 10.37 -21.95 44.58
C GLU A 327 9.95 -23.38 44.24
N ALA A 328 9.39 -23.60 43.05
CA ALA A 328 9.07 -24.93 42.56
C ALA A 328 10.27 -25.87 42.55
N ARG A 329 11.45 -25.37 42.15
CA ARG A 329 12.69 -26.15 42.19
C ARG A 329 13.09 -26.55 43.62
N LYS A 330 12.93 -25.66 44.60
CA LYS A 330 13.21 -25.97 46.02
C LYS A 330 12.22 -27.00 46.58
N ASN A 331 10.98 -26.95 46.13
CA ASN A 331 9.90 -27.85 46.55
C ASN A 331 9.81 -29.13 45.69
N GLU A 332 10.83 -29.41 44.86
CA GLU A 332 10.92 -30.58 43.97
C GLU A 332 9.72 -30.77 43.02
N VAL A 333 9.02 -29.68 42.68
CA VAL A 333 7.92 -29.68 41.70
C VAL A 333 8.47 -30.02 40.32
N LYS A 334 7.86 -30.99 39.65
CA LYS A 334 8.31 -31.49 38.35
C LYS A 334 7.57 -30.85 37.17
N ASN A 335 6.29 -30.52 37.34
CA ASN A 335 5.43 -30.06 36.26
C ASN A 335 5.29 -28.53 36.26
N LEU A 336 5.44 -27.92 35.09
CA LEU A 336 5.22 -26.48 34.91
C LEU A 336 3.75 -26.08 35.11
N SER A 337 2.81 -27.01 34.93
CA SER A 337 1.36 -26.76 35.08
C SER A 337 0.94 -26.31 36.49
N GLU A 338 1.75 -26.60 37.51
CA GLU A 338 1.47 -26.25 38.90
C GLU A 338 1.88 -24.81 39.26
N ILE A 339 2.70 -24.17 38.42
CA ILE A 339 3.25 -22.82 38.65
C ILE A 339 2.96 -21.82 37.53
N ILE A 340 2.21 -22.25 36.51
CA ILE A 340 1.89 -21.43 35.35
C ILE A 340 0.86 -20.36 35.70
N GLN A 341 1.15 -19.11 35.34
CA GLN A 341 0.20 -18.02 35.36
C GLN A 341 -0.49 -17.98 33.99
N ARG A 342 -1.78 -18.30 33.95
CA ARG A 342 -2.56 -18.38 32.70
C ARG A 342 -3.08 -17.03 32.22
N ASP A 343 -3.19 -16.08 33.13
CA ASP A 343 -3.61 -14.71 32.81
C ASP A 343 -2.41 -13.96 32.20
N VAL A 344 -2.33 -14.01 30.88
CA VAL A 344 -1.27 -13.38 30.10
C VAL A 344 -1.91 -12.39 29.13
N PRO A 345 -1.50 -11.12 29.16
CA PRO A 345 -1.92 -10.14 28.17
C PRO A 345 -1.62 -10.64 26.76
N THR A 346 -2.68 -10.82 25.98
CA THR A 346 -2.64 -11.45 24.66
C THR A 346 -3.36 -10.57 23.66
N VAL A 347 -2.74 -10.38 22.50
CA VAL A 347 -3.29 -9.65 21.36
C VAL A 347 -3.15 -10.49 20.11
N GLU A 348 -4.04 -10.28 19.14
CA GLU A 348 -3.91 -10.93 17.83
C GLU A 348 -2.84 -10.22 16.99
N LYS A 349 -2.28 -10.94 16.02
CA LYS A 349 -1.18 -10.43 15.17
C LYS A 349 -1.55 -9.13 14.42
N ASP A 350 -2.81 -8.98 14.04
CA ASP A 350 -3.30 -7.85 13.25
C ASP A 350 -3.82 -6.70 14.14
N THR A 351 -3.65 -6.79 15.47
CA THR A 351 -4.03 -5.73 16.39
C THR A 351 -3.22 -4.45 16.11
N PRO A 352 -3.86 -3.30 15.85
CA PRO A 352 -3.19 -2.03 15.58
C PRO A 352 -2.35 -1.53 16.75
N LEU A 353 -1.25 -0.82 16.45
CA LEU A 353 -0.31 -0.31 17.45
C LEU A 353 -0.96 0.62 18.50
N HIS A 354 -1.95 1.43 18.12
CA HIS A 354 -2.65 2.31 19.07
C HIS A 354 -3.39 1.53 20.17
N ASP A 355 -3.95 0.36 19.85
CA ASP A 355 -4.62 -0.51 20.82
C ASP A 355 -3.63 -1.21 21.75
N LEU A 356 -2.41 -1.50 21.25
CA LEU A 356 -1.35 -2.12 22.03
C LEU A 356 -0.89 -1.23 23.18
N PHE A 357 -0.91 0.10 22.99
CA PHE A 357 -0.48 1.04 24.02
C PHE A 357 -1.36 0.95 25.27
N ALA A 358 -2.68 0.81 25.11
CA ALA A 358 -3.61 0.67 26.21
C ALA A 358 -3.35 -0.62 27.01
N VAL A 359 -3.04 -1.72 26.32
CA VAL A 359 -2.81 -3.02 26.96
C VAL A 359 -1.43 -3.11 27.63
N ILE A 360 -0.39 -2.51 27.05
CA ILE A 360 0.99 -2.58 27.57
C ILE A 360 1.29 -1.61 28.72
N HIS A 361 0.46 -0.57 28.89
CA HIS A 361 0.63 0.42 29.94
C HIS A 361 0.53 -0.19 31.34
N ASP A 362 -0.45 -1.08 31.54
CA ASP A 362 -0.74 -1.69 32.84
C ASP A 362 -0.12 -3.08 33.01
N SER A 363 0.47 -3.64 31.94
CA SER A 363 1.05 -4.98 31.98
C SER A 363 2.44 -5.00 32.63
N PRO A 364 2.68 -5.85 33.65
CA PRO A 364 4.00 -6.07 34.24
C PRO A 364 4.89 -7.00 33.40
N VAL A 365 4.35 -7.63 32.35
CA VAL A 365 5.03 -8.60 31.49
C VAL A 365 4.87 -8.21 30.01
N PRO A 366 5.72 -8.72 29.10
CA PRO A 366 5.53 -8.51 27.66
C PRO A 366 4.17 -9.02 27.20
N LEU A 367 3.58 -8.36 26.20
CA LEU A 367 2.35 -8.85 25.56
C LEU A 367 2.69 -10.02 24.66
N SER A 368 1.84 -11.05 24.68
CA SER A 368 1.94 -12.14 23.72
C SER A 368 1.14 -11.82 22.46
N VAL A 369 1.73 -12.13 21.31
CA VAL A 369 1.09 -11.97 19.99
C VAL A 369 0.73 -13.34 19.45
N THR A 370 -0.56 -13.55 19.21
CA THR A 370 -1.08 -14.84 18.76
C THR A 370 -1.73 -14.77 17.38
N GLU A 371 -1.82 -15.93 16.75
CA GLU A 371 -2.72 -16.18 15.61
C GLU A 371 -3.41 -17.50 15.89
N ASN A 372 -4.74 -17.47 16.04
CA ASN A 372 -5.54 -18.65 16.38
C ASN A 372 -5.00 -19.38 17.65
N GLY A 373 -4.57 -18.62 18.65
CA GLY A 373 -4.02 -19.12 19.92
C GLY A 373 -2.58 -19.66 19.87
N LYS A 374 -1.93 -19.68 18.70
CA LYS A 374 -0.50 -20.01 18.58
C LYS A 374 0.35 -18.80 18.89
N LEU A 375 1.38 -18.98 19.72
CA LEU A 375 2.32 -17.90 20.04
C LEU A 375 3.26 -17.63 18.87
N LEU A 376 3.15 -16.44 18.28
CA LEU A 376 4.00 -15.96 17.19
C LEU A 376 5.17 -15.13 17.71
N GLY A 377 4.89 -14.23 18.65
CA GLY A 377 5.84 -13.22 19.11
C GLY A 377 5.46 -12.62 20.45
N ILE A 378 6.33 -11.73 20.93
CA ILE A 378 6.08 -10.92 22.11
C ILE A 378 6.36 -9.45 21.84
N ILE A 379 5.65 -8.57 22.51
CA ILE A 379 5.84 -7.12 22.43
C ILE A 379 6.25 -6.61 23.80
N VAL A 380 7.42 -5.97 23.83
CA VAL A 380 7.94 -5.28 25.02
C VAL A 380 7.62 -3.79 24.91
N ARG A 381 7.52 -3.11 26.07
CA ARG A 381 7.16 -1.69 26.12
C ARG A 381 8.07 -0.80 25.26
N GLY A 382 9.37 -1.08 25.26
CA GLY A 382 10.34 -0.37 24.43
C GLY A 382 10.07 -0.49 22.93
N ALA A 383 9.54 -1.62 22.45
CA ALA A 383 9.22 -1.81 21.03
C ALA A 383 8.04 -0.93 20.59
N VAL A 384 7.02 -0.78 21.44
CA VAL A 384 5.90 0.14 21.18
C VAL A 384 6.38 1.59 21.15
N ILE A 385 7.22 1.98 22.12
CA ILE A 385 7.76 3.34 22.19
C ILE A 385 8.65 3.64 20.98
N GLY A 386 9.57 2.75 20.63
CA GLY A 386 10.45 2.90 19.46
C GLY A 386 9.66 2.99 18.16
N ALA A 387 8.65 2.14 18.00
CA ALA A 387 7.76 2.18 16.83
C ALA A 387 7.00 3.51 16.71
N LEU A 388 6.54 4.09 17.83
CA LEU A 388 5.89 5.40 17.86
C LEU A 388 6.88 6.57 17.63
N ALA A 389 8.09 6.46 18.16
CA ALA A 389 9.16 7.45 17.98
C ALA A 389 9.79 7.42 16.58
N GLY A 390 9.47 6.42 15.76
CA GLY A 390 10.08 6.19 14.46
C GLY A 390 11.50 5.65 14.52
N GLU A 391 11.97 5.29 15.71
CA GLU A 391 13.22 4.57 15.93
C GLU A 391 12.97 3.09 15.67
N GLY A 392 13.16 2.66 14.42
CA GLY A 392 13.32 1.25 14.13
C GLY A 392 14.60 0.78 14.83
N GLU A 393 14.48 -0.05 15.87
CA GLU A 393 15.60 -0.89 16.27
C GLU A 393 15.99 -1.72 15.05
N VAL A 394 17.07 -1.30 14.40
CA VAL A 394 17.78 -2.09 13.41
C VAL A 394 18.10 -3.41 14.11
N ASN A 395 17.44 -4.50 13.70
CA ASN A 395 17.91 -5.83 14.03
C ASN A 395 19.26 -6.02 13.33
N GLU A 396 20.33 -5.49 13.92
CA GLU A 396 21.71 -5.84 13.58
C GLU A 396 21.97 -7.24 14.13
N HIS A 397 21.43 -8.29 13.54
CA HIS A 397 21.98 -9.65 13.60
C HIS A 397 21.42 -10.48 12.44
N ALA A 398 22.14 -10.45 11.31
CA ALA A 398 22.09 -11.44 10.25
C ALA A 398 23.46 -12.12 10.15
#